data_AF-A0A0F9JNI4-F1
#
_entry.id   AF-A0A0F9JNI4-F1
#
_cell.length_a   1.000
_cell.length_b   1.000
_cell.length_c   1.000
_cell.angle_alpha   90.00
_cell.angle_beta   90.00
_cell.angle_gamma   90.00
#
_symmetry.space_group_name_H-M   'P 1'
#
loop_
_entity.id
_entity.type
_entity.pdbx_description
1 polymer ?
#
loop_
_entity_poly.entity_id
_entity_poly.type
_entity_poly.pdbx_seq_one_letter_code
_entity_poly.pdbx_strand_id
1 'polypeptide(L)'
;MLDITFLIFSREIKMELKHIGWIAGFIEGEGSFTKAGGTICVSATQVDKQPIQDLQDMLGGGINTFSRKEVKGSIYYRWNAYGPRAAGVMMTLYPMLTRRRQLKIKELLSEWIKRGRSTTYRRTYFACGHKKTQKKTFTNSRGCLQCLICRREQNNRSQRRIRAEKKVLVTV
;
A
#
# COMPACT_ATOMS: atom_id res chain seq x y z
N MET A 1 -23.65 -23.18 -15.43
CA MET A 1 -23.74 -22.56 -14.09
C MET A 1 -22.76 -21.39 -14.12
N LEU A 2 -23.23 -20.21 -14.54
CA LEU A 2 -22.39 -19.02 -14.73
C LEU A 2 -22.21 -18.34 -13.37
N ASP A 3 -20.95 -18.08 -13.03
CA ASP A 3 -20.49 -17.60 -11.73
C ASP A 3 -20.90 -16.14 -11.52
N ILE A 4 -21.91 -15.91 -10.68
CA ILE A 4 -22.51 -14.59 -10.38
C ILE A 4 -21.53 -13.67 -9.61
N THR A 5 -20.36 -14.18 -9.22
CA THR A 5 -19.39 -13.44 -8.37
C THR A 5 -18.57 -12.37 -9.10
N PHE A 6 -18.58 -12.29 -10.44
CA PHE A 6 -17.73 -11.34 -11.19
C PHE A 6 -18.43 -10.06 -11.68
N LEU A 7 -19.72 -9.88 -11.35
CA LEU A 7 -20.51 -8.67 -11.66
C LEU A 7 -20.62 -7.71 -10.47
N ILE A 8 -19.67 -7.72 -9.54
CA ILE A 8 -19.52 -6.61 -8.57
C ILE A 8 -18.84 -5.45 -9.30
N PHE A 9 -19.67 -4.69 -10.01
CA PHE A 9 -19.64 -3.23 -10.04
C PHE A 9 -18.22 -2.63 -10.06
N SER A 10 -17.55 -2.73 -11.21
CA SER A 10 -16.60 -1.67 -11.61
C SER A 10 -17.42 -0.42 -11.90
N ARG A 11 -17.88 0.24 -10.83
CA ARG A 11 -18.46 1.58 -10.91
C ARG A 11 -17.31 2.47 -11.38
N GLU A 12 -17.34 2.82 -12.66
CA GLU A 12 -16.44 3.82 -13.21
C GLU A 12 -16.78 5.14 -12.54
N ILE A 13 -16.10 5.46 -11.43
CA ILE A 13 -16.28 6.73 -10.74
C ILE A 13 -15.62 7.79 -11.61
N LYS A 14 -16.44 8.48 -12.41
CA LYS A 14 -16.02 9.71 -13.09
C LYS A 14 -15.83 10.79 -12.02
N MET A 15 -14.59 11.01 -11.62
CA MET A 15 -14.19 12.09 -10.73
C MET A 15 -14.35 13.43 -11.43
N GLU A 16 -15.52 14.06 -11.28
CA GLU A 16 -15.74 15.45 -11.71
C GLU A 16 -15.04 16.48 -10.81
N LEU A 17 -14.76 17.67 -11.36
CA LEU A 17 -14.08 18.78 -10.65
C LEU A 17 -14.82 19.18 -9.36
N LYS A 18 -16.16 19.07 -9.34
CA LYS A 18 -16.97 19.35 -8.14
C LYS A 18 -16.61 18.45 -6.96
N HIS A 19 -16.28 17.19 -7.22
CA HIS A 19 -15.86 16.24 -6.19
C HIS A 19 -14.49 16.63 -5.64
N ILE A 20 -13.55 17.05 -6.51
CA ILE A 20 -12.23 17.51 -6.07
C ILE A 20 -12.36 18.76 -5.19
N GLY A 21 -13.23 19.70 -5.57
CA GLY A 21 -13.52 20.90 -4.76
C GLY A 21 -14.12 20.56 -3.39
N TRP A 22 -15.10 19.66 -3.36
CA TRP A 22 -15.67 19.16 -2.10
C TRP A 22 -14.60 18.48 -1.22
N ILE A 23 -13.80 17.58 -1.80
CA ILE A 23 -12.69 16.92 -1.08
C ILE A 23 -11.71 17.95 -0.54
N ALA A 24 -11.33 18.95 -1.32
CA ALA A 24 -10.40 19.99 -0.88
C ALA A 24 -10.94 20.76 0.31
N GLY A 25 -12.20 21.20 0.26
CA GLY A 25 -12.85 21.89 1.38
C GLY A 25 -12.96 21.01 2.62
N PHE A 26 -13.37 19.75 2.46
CA PHE A 26 -13.49 18.79 3.55
C PHE A 26 -12.13 18.52 4.22
N ILE A 27 -11.08 18.28 3.44
CA ILE A 27 -9.72 18.04 3.94
C ILE A 27 -9.09 19.30 4.55
N GLU A 28 -9.42 20.51 4.07
CA GLU A 28 -8.95 21.75 4.69
C GLU A 28 -9.48 21.89 6.12
N GLY A 29 -10.77 21.60 6.34
CA GLY A 29 -11.44 21.69 7.64
C GLY A 29 -11.13 20.52 8.58
N GLU A 30 -11.40 19.30 8.15
CA GLU A 30 -11.35 18.08 8.98
C GLU A 30 -10.05 17.27 8.81
N GLY A 31 -9.26 17.61 7.79
CA GLY A 31 -8.09 16.84 7.40
C GLY A 31 -6.84 17.12 8.22
N SER A 32 -5.97 16.12 8.29
CA SER A 32 -4.66 16.18 8.93
C SER A 32 -3.59 15.62 8.01
N PHE A 33 -2.49 16.36 7.88
CA PHE A 33 -1.32 15.96 7.10
C PHE A 33 -0.20 15.67 8.08
N THR A 34 0.19 14.40 8.18
CA THR A 34 1.12 13.94 9.21
C THR A 34 2.13 12.94 8.66
N LYS A 35 3.03 12.52 9.55
CA LYS A 35 4.02 11.49 9.32
C LYS A 35 3.79 10.39 10.34
N ALA A 36 3.62 9.16 9.89
CA ALA A 36 3.36 8.00 10.73
C ALA A 36 4.26 6.84 10.29
N GLY A 37 4.99 6.21 11.22
CA GLY A 37 5.81 5.02 10.91
C GLY A 37 6.82 5.25 9.78
N GLY A 38 7.36 6.45 9.65
CA GLY A 38 8.30 6.79 8.59
C GLY A 38 7.67 6.98 7.19
N THR A 39 6.35 6.97 7.07
CA THR A 39 5.62 7.33 5.85
C THR A 39 4.78 8.58 6.05
N ILE A 40 4.37 9.23 4.96
CA ILE A 40 3.42 10.35 5.01
C ILE A 40 1.98 9.83 5.07
N CYS A 41 1.11 10.58 5.72
CA CYS A 41 -0.28 10.24 5.95
C CYS A 41 -1.18 11.45 5.69
N VAL A 42 -2.32 11.23 5.04
CA VAL A 42 -3.47 12.13 5.05
C VAL A 42 -4.58 11.41 5.78
N SER A 43 -5.22 12.08 6.73
CA SER A 43 -6.38 11.53 7.43
C SER A 43 -7.47 12.58 7.60
N ALA A 44 -8.70 12.12 7.77
CA ALA A 44 -9.83 12.95 8.18
C ALA A 44 -10.69 12.13 9.16
N THR A 45 -11.27 12.79 10.16
CA THR A 45 -12.07 12.13 11.19
C THR A 45 -13.43 12.80 11.30
N GLN A 46 -14.50 12.01 11.37
CA GLN A 46 -15.85 12.53 11.62
C GLN A 46 -16.65 11.60 12.54
N VAL A 47 -17.73 12.14 13.10
CA VAL A 47 -18.74 11.33 13.83
C VAL A 47 -19.68 10.65 12.83
N ASP A 48 -20.06 11.36 11.77
CA ASP A 48 -20.81 10.77 10.68
C ASP A 48 -19.91 9.90 9.78
N LYS A 49 -20.40 8.71 9.44
CA LYS A 49 -19.70 7.75 8.60
C LYS A 49 -19.78 8.13 7.12
N GLN A 50 -20.88 8.74 6.67
CA GLN A 50 -21.12 8.94 5.24
C GLN A 50 -20.00 9.75 4.55
N PRO A 51 -19.56 10.92 5.07
CA PRO A 51 -18.49 11.69 4.42
C PRO A 51 -17.14 10.95 4.39
N ILE A 52 -16.90 10.10 5.39
CA ILE A 52 -15.68 9.28 5.51
C ILE A 52 -15.71 8.13 4.49
N GLN A 53 -16.88 7.56 4.22
CA GLN A 53 -17.09 6.58 3.16
C GLN A 53 -16.92 7.20 1.78
N ASP A 54 -17.49 8.38 1.55
CA ASP A 54 -17.35 9.12 0.30
C ASP A 54 -15.87 9.40 -0.02
N LEU A 55 -15.07 9.78 0.99
CA LEU A 55 -13.61 9.90 0.83
C LEU A 55 -12.94 8.58 0.45
N GLN A 56 -13.33 7.46 1.08
CA GLN A 56 -12.76 6.16 0.75
C GLN A 56 -13.09 5.76 -0.70
N ASP A 57 -14.33 5.97 -1.12
CA ASP A 57 -14.79 5.57 -2.44
C ASP A 57 -14.09 6.41 -3.53
N MET A 58 -13.87 7.71 -3.29
CA MET A 58 -13.21 8.62 -4.24
C MET A 58 -11.68 8.54 -4.24
N LEU A 59 -11.04 8.34 -3.08
CA LEU A 59 -9.58 8.42 -2.92
C LEU A 59 -8.91 7.08 -2.57
N GLY A 60 -9.69 6.01 -2.38
CA GLY A 60 -9.24 4.76 -1.79
C GLY A 60 -8.85 4.95 -0.31
N GLY A 61 -7.95 4.10 0.21
CA GLY A 61 -7.51 4.19 1.61
C GLY A 61 -8.33 3.31 2.56
N GLY A 62 -8.13 3.49 3.86
CA GLY A 62 -8.75 2.66 4.89
C GLY A 62 -9.54 3.50 5.90
N ILE A 63 -10.67 2.97 6.36
CA ILE A 63 -11.48 3.55 7.43
C ILE A 63 -11.24 2.75 8.70
N ASN A 64 -10.93 3.45 9.78
CA ASN A 64 -10.81 2.88 11.13
C ASN A 64 -11.82 3.55 12.05
N THR A 65 -12.39 2.79 12.97
CA THR A 65 -13.24 3.32 14.05
C THR A 65 -12.44 3.48 15.33
N PHE A 66 -12.67 4.54 16.09
CA PHE A 66 -12.12 4.69 17.43
C PHE A 66 -13.05 5.46 18.36
N SER A 67 -12.99 5.14 19.65
CA SER A 67 -13.70 5.85 20.71
C SER A 67 -12.73 6.75 21.48
N ARG A 68 -13.12 7.99 21.78
CA ARG A 68 -12.34 8.84 22.69
C ARG A 68 -12.68 8.47 24.13
N LYS A 69 -11.66 8.36 24.99
CA LYS A 69 -11.85 8.06 26.42
C LYS A 69 -12.70 9.13 27.13
N GLU A 70 -12.60 10.37 26.67
CA GLU A 70 -13.26 11.55 27.24
C GLU A 70 -14.76 11.60 26.96
N VAL A 71 -15.21 11.01 25.84
CA VAL A 71 -16.63 11.06 25.42
C VAL A 71 -17.14 9.63 25.35
N LYS A 72 -17.73 9.18 26.46
CA LYS A 72 -18.28 7.83 26.58
C LYS A 72 -19.40 7.63 25.56
N GLY A 73 -19.27 6.60 24.72
CA GLY A 73 -20.30 6.20 23.75
C GLY A 73 -20.17 6.80 22.35
N SER A 74 -19.29 7.78 22.12
CA SER A 74 -19.08 8.33 20.77
C SER A 74 -18.12 7.48 19.95
N ILE A 75 -18.59 7.01 18.79
CA ILE A 75 -17.77 6.34 17.77
C ILE A 75 -17.35 7.40 16.74
N TYR A 76 -16.05 7.47 16.46
CA TYR A 76 -15.50 8.29 15.39
C TYR A 76 -15.00 7.41 14.26
N TYR A 77 -15.26 7.83 13.03
CA TYR A 77 -14.76 7.22 11.82
C TYR A 77 -13.59 8.03 11.28
N ARG A 78 -12.47 7.36 11.02
CA ARG A 78 -11.27 7.99 10.47
C ARG A 78 -10.88 7.35 9.16
N TRP A 79 -10.93 8.14 8.10
CA TRP A 79 -10.29 7.79 6.85
C TRP A 79 -8.79 8.09 6.91
N ASN A 80 -7.97 7.20 6.38
CA ASN A 80 -6.52 7.39 6.27
C ASN A 80 -6.00 6.89 4.92
N ALA A 81 -5.09 7.66 4.32
CA ALA A 81 -4.24 7.26 3.21
C ALA A 81 -2.77 7.38 3.61
N TYR A 82 -1.94 6.44 3.16
CA TYR A 82 -0.51 6.39 3.49
C TYR A 82 0.38 6.35 2.25
N GLY A 83 1.63 6.80 2.40
CA GLY A 83 2.70 6.60 1.43
C GLY A 83 2.38 7.17 0.04
N PRO A 84 2.60 6.42 -1.06
CA PRO A 84 2.33 6.93 -2.41
C PRO A 84 0.90 7.43 -2.62
N ARG A 85 -0.09 6.78 -1.99
CA ARG A 85 -1.49 7.21 -2.10
C ARG A 85 -1.70 8.56 -1.40
N ALA A 86 -1.17 8.72 -0.19
CA ALA A 86 -1.18 10.00 0.52
C ALA A 86 -0.49 11.09 -0.30
N ALA A 87 0.65 10.78 -0.93
CA ALA A 87 1.36 11.71 -1.81
C ALA A 87 0.46 12.18 -2.97
N GLY A 88 -0.24 11.23 -3.61
CA GLY A 88 -1.19 11.52 -4.70
C GLY A 88 -2.28 12.49 -4.24
N VAL A 89 -2.95 12.18 -3.13
CA VAL A 89 -3.99 13.06 -2.55
C VAL A 89 -3.42 14.45 -2.25
N MET A 90 -2.27 14.54 -1.59
CA MET A 90 -1.62 15.82 -1.28
C MET A 90 -1.33 16.64 -2.54
N MET A 91 -0.79 16.01 -3.59
CA MET A 91 -0.47 16.69 -4.86
C MET A 91 -1.72 17.14 -5.61
N THR A 92 -2.77 16.31 -5.64
CA THR A 92 -4.06 16.66 -6.29
C THR A 92 -4.73 17.84 -5.62
N LEU A 93 -4.75 17.89 -4.28
CA LEU A 93 -5.44 18.95 -3.54
C LEU A 93 -4.59 20.21 -3.36
N TYR A 94 -3.26 20.12 -3.46
CA TYR A 94 -2.30 21.20 -3.21
C TYR A 94 -2.73 22.59 -3.74
N PRO A 95 -3.14 22.78 -5.01
CA PRO A 95 -3.48 24.10 -5.52
C PRO A 95 -4.77 24.69 -4.93
N MET A 96 -5.63 23.86 -4.33
CA MET A 96 -6.94 24.25 -3.78
C MET A 96 -6.92 24.49 -2.26
N LEU A 97 -5.79 24.20 -1.60
CA LEU A 97 -5.64 24.32 -0.14
C LEU A 97 -5.00 25.65 0.27
N THR A 98 -5.17 26.03 1.53
CA THR A 98 -4.59 27.27 2.07
C THR A 98 -3.06 27.23 2.06
N ARG A 99 -2.43 28.42 2.06
CA ARG A 99 -0.97 28.55 2.09
C ARG A 99 -0.32 27.78 3.24
N ARG A 100 -0.96 27.77 4.42
CA ARG A 100 -0.50 27.02 5.60
C ARG A 100 -0.43 25.51 5.32
N ARG A 101 -1.48 24.94 4.74
CA ARG A 101 -1.52 23.51 4.37
C ARG A 101 -0.54 23.19 3.24
N GLN A 102 -0.43 24.07 2.24
CA GLN A 102 0.55 23.93 1.16
C GLN A 102 1.99 23.83 1.69
N LEU A 103 2.38 24.68 2.65
CA LEU A 103 3.69 24.61 3.28
C LEU A 103 3.90 23.28 4.00
N LYS A 104 2.90 22.79 4.75
CA LYS A 104 2.99 21.49 5.42
C LYS A 104 3.11 20.33 4.45
N ILE A 105 2.36 20.37 3.35
CA ILE A 105 2.44 19.36 2.28
C ILE A 105 3.85 19.36 1.65
N LYS A 106 4.41 20.54 1.35
CA LYS A 106 5.77 20.67 0.81
C LYS A 106 6.81 20.05 1.73
N GLU A 107 6.76 20.35 3.03
CA GLU A 107 7.62 19.75 4.05
C GLU A 107 7.53 18.22 4.00
N LEU A 108 6.33 17.66 4.12
CA LEU A 108 6.09 16.22 4.14
C LEU A 108 6.53 15.52 2.85
N LEU A 109 6.19 16.07 1.68
CA LEU A 109 6.60 15.51 0.39
C LEU A 109 8.12 15.57 0.23
N SER A 110 8.78 16.66 0.65
CA SER A 110 10.23 16.78 0.56
C SER A 110 10.96 15.71 1.38
N GLU A 111 10.50 15.45 2.61
CA GLU A 111 11.04 14.37 3.44
C GLU A 111 10.76 12.98 2.85
N TRP A 112 9.55 12.78 2.34
CA TRP A 112 9.15 11.51 1.72
C TRP A 112 9.99 11.20 0.48
N ILE A 113 10.29 12.21 -0.34
CA ILE A 113 11.17 12.10 -1.51
C ILE A 113 12.61 11.80 -1.07
N LYS A 114 13.14 12.54 -0.09
CA LYS A 114 14.52 12.36 0.44
C LYS A 114 14.78 10.95 0.94
N ARG A 115 13.79 10.32 1.59
CA ARG A 115 13.88 8.93 2.06
C ARG A 115 13.97 7.91 0.93
N GLY A 116 13.61 8.30 -0.28
CA GLY A 116 13.44 7.40 -1.40
C GLY A 116 12.17 6.57 -1.27
N ARG A 117 11.66 6.09 -2.41
CA ARG A 117 10.61 5.06 -2.40
C ARG A 117 11.15 3.88 -1.61
N SER A 118 10.40 3.41 -0.61
CA SER A 118 10.74 2.20 0.16
C SER A 118 11.30 1.14 -0.78
N THR A 119 12.48 0.62 -0.46
CA THR A 119 13.25 -0.33 -1.29
C THR A 119 12.46 -1.60 -1.61
N THR A 120 11.32 -1.82 -0.96
CA THR A 120 10.36 -2.88 -1.30
C THR A 120 9.90 -2.80 -2.76
N TYR A 121 9.66 -1.60 -3.31
CA TYR A 121 9.33 -1.44 -4.75
C TYR A 121 10.54 -1.65 -5.67
N ARG A 122 11.77 -1.44 -5.17
CA ARG A 122 13.02 -1.64 -5.94
C ARG A 122 13.48 -3.08 -6.06
N ARG A 123 12.79 -4.05 -5.47
CA ARG A 123 13.09 -5.46 -5.72
C ARG A 123 12.17 -6.02 -6.80
N THR A 124 12.14 -5.40 -7.98
CA THR A 124 11.76 -6.09 -9.24
C THR A 124 12.69 -7.27 -9.51
N TYR A 125 13.82 -7.34 -8.80
CA TYR A 125 14.75 -8.44 -8.80
C TYR A 125 14.90 -9.04 -7.39
N PHE A 126 15.17 -10.34 -7.32
CA PHE A 126 15.64 -11.00 -6.11
C PHE A 126 17.09 -10.60 -5.81
N ALA A 127 17.57 -10.86 -4.59
CA ALA A 127 18.98 -10.62 -4.24
C ALA A 127 19.96 -11.42 -5.12
N CYS A 128 19.51 -12.54 -5.71
CA CYS A 128 20.26 -13.33 -6.69
C CYS A 128 20.26 -12.75 -8.12
N GLY A 129 19.69 -11.57 -8.36
CA GLY A 129 19.66 -10.93 -9.68
C GLY A 129 18.53 -11.36 -10.61
N HIS A 130 17.71 -12.35 -10.24
CA HIS A 130 16.58 -12.79 -11.07
C HIS A 130 15.38 -11.85 -10.96
N LYS A 131 14.73 -11.53 -12.09
CA LYS A 131 13.49 -10.73 -12.11
C LYS A 131 12.37 -11.47 -11.37
N LYS A 132 11.72 -10.79 -10.43
CA LYS A 132 10.51 -11.27 -9.75
C LYS A 132 9.35 -11.23 -10.73
N THR A 133 9.00 -12.40 -11.26
CA THR A 133 7.75 -12.63 -12.00
C THR A 133 6.95 -13.68 -11.25
N GLN A 134 5.62 -13.66 -11.34
CA GLN A 134 4.76 -14.64 -10.64
C GLN A 134 5.19 -16.09 -10.91
N LYS A 135 5.60 -16.41 -12.15
CA LYS A 135 6.09 -17.73 -12.56
C LYS A 135 7.46 -18.12 -11.96
N LYS A 136 8.22 -17.17 -11.43
CA LYS A 136 9.59 -17.34 -10.91
C LYS A 136 9.67 -17.12 -9.40
N THR A 137 8.54 -17.04 -8.73
CA THR A 137 8.42 -16.80 -7.29
C THR A 137 7.70 -17.96 -6.60
N PHE A 138 8.14 -18.34 -5.40
CA PHE A 138 7.40 -19.24 -4.51
C PHE A 138 7.47 -18.70 -3.08
N THR A 139 6.41 -18.91 -2.30
CA THR A 139 6.33 -18.50 -0.90
C THR A 139 6.65 -19.70 -0.01
N ASN A 140 7.67 -19.59 0.84
CA ASN A 140 8.01 -20.67 1.78
C ASN A 140 7.01 -20.77 2.95
N SER A 141 7.19 -21.76 3.83
CA SER A 141 6.34 -21.96 5.02
C SER A 141 6.35 -20.78 6.00
N ARG A 142 7.32 -19.86 5.90
CA ARG A 142 7.42 -18.63 6.69
C ARG A 142 6.80 -17.41 6.01
N GLY A 143 6.13 -17.57 4.88
CA GLY A 143 5.56 -16.45 4.12
C GLY A 143 6.59 -15.63 3.33
N CYS A 144 7.86 -16.04 3.27
CA CYS A 144 8.90 -15.31 2.55
C CYS A 144 8.95 -15.71 1.08
N LEU A 145 9.01 -14.71 0.19
CA LEU A 145 9.13 -14.90 -1.25
C LEU A 145 10.56 -15.33 -1.63
N GLN A 146 10.70 -16.48 -2.28
CA GLN A 146 11.97 -17.00 -2.78
C GLN A 146 11.99 -17.14 -4.31
N CYS A 147 13.19 -17.12 -4.87
CA CYS A 147 13.41 -17.29 -6.29
C CYS A 147 13.31 -18.78 -6.67
N LEU A 148 12.33 -19.14 -7.50
CA LEU A 148 12.16 -20.51 -7.99
C LEU A 148 13.36 -21.01 -8.78
N ILE A 149 14.07 -20.11 -9.48
CA ILE A 149 15.27 -20.47 -10.25
C ILE A 149 16.36 -20.95 -9.31
N CYS A 150 16.71 -20.15 -8.30
CA CYS A 150 17.75 -20.52 -7.33
C CYS A 150 17.37 -21.78 -6.53
N ARG A 151 16.08 -21.98 -6.23
CA ARG A 151 15.63 -23.21 -5.56
C ARG A 151 15.83 -24.45 -6.45
N ARG A 152 15.50 -24.36 -7.74
CA ARG A 152 15.75 -25.45 -8.69
C ARG A 152 17.23 -25.75 -8.83
N GLU A 153 18.07 -24.73 -8.90
CA GLU A 153 19.54 -24.90 -8.94
C GLU A 153 20.07 -25.60 -7.68
N GLN A 154 19.60 -25.21 -6.49
CA GLN A 154 19.96 -25.87 -5.24
C GLN A 154 19.52 -27.35 -5.21
N ASN A 155 18.29 -27.64 -5.62
CA ASN A 155 17.79 -29.01 -5.72
C ASN A 155 18.63 -29.84 -6.70
N ASN A 156 18.98 -29.27 -7.86
CA ASN A 156 19.82 -29.94 -8.85
C ASN A 156 21.22 -30.24 -8.31
N ARG A 157 21.83 -29.31 -7.56
CA ARG A 157 23.12 -29.53 -6.89
C ARG A 157 23.04 -30.66 -5.86
N SER A 158 21.99 -30.68 -5.04
CA SER A 158 21.75 -31.75 -4.06
C SER A 158 21.58 -33.12 -4.73
N GLN A 159 20.77 -33.19 -5.80
CA GLN A 159 20.56 -34.44 -6.55
C GLN A 159 21.85 -34.94 -7.23
N ARG A 160 22.68 -34.04 -7.79
CA ARG A 160 23.99 -34.40 -8.34
C ARG A 160 24.90 -35.00 -7.27
N ARG A 161 24.92 -34.41 -6.07
CA ARG A 161 25.69 -34.93 -4.93
C ARG A 161 25.24 -36.34 -4.52
N ILE A 162 23.93 -36.54 -4.33
CA ILE A 162 23.37 -37.86 -3.96
C ILE A 162 23.68 -38.92 -5.03
N ARG A 163 23.60 -38.57 -6.32
CA ARG A 163 23.95 -39.49 -7.42
C ARG A 163 25.43 -39.84 -7.44
N ALA A 164 26.30 -38.87 -7.16
CA ALA A 164 27.74 -39.11 -7.06
C ALA A 164 28.06 -40.04 -5.89
N GLU A 165 27.49 -39.80 -4.71
CA GLU A 165 27.64 -40.66 -3.52
C GLU A 165 27.17 -42.09 -3.78
N LYS A 166 26.00 -42.27 -4.42
CA LYS A 166 25.50 -43.60 -4.81
C LYS A 166 26.40 -44.31 -5.82
N LYS A 167 26.97 -43.57 -6.79
CA LYS A 167 27.87 -44.16 -7.78
C LYS A 167 29.14 -44.72 -7.13
N VAL A 168 29.68 -44.03 -6.13
CA VAL A 168 30.85 -44.49 -5.36
C VAL A 168 30.55 -45.79 -4.62
N LEU A 169 29.37 -45.91 -4.00
CA LEU A 169 28.97 -47.11 -3.25
C LEU A 169 28.76 -48.37 -4.12
N VAL A 170 28.51 -48.21 -5.43
CA VAL A 170 28.31 -49.34 -6.36
C VAL A 170 29.64 -49.88 -6.91
N THR A 171 30.71 -49.09 -6.84
CA THR A 171 32.06 -49.46 -7.34
C THR A 171 32.95 -50.17 -6.32
N VAL A 172 32.49 -50.34 -5.08
CA VAL A 172 33.19 -51.04 -3.98
C VAL A 172 32.56 -52.40 -3.80
#